data_AF-A0A9X1LK25-F1
#
_entry.id   AF-A0A9X1LK25-F1
#
_cell.length_a   1.000
_cell.length_b   1.000
_cell.length_c   1.000
_cell.angle_alpha   90.00
_cell.angle_beta   90.00
_cell.angle_gamma   90.00
#
_symmetry.space_group_name_H-M   'P 1'
#
loop_
_entity.id
_entity.type
_entity.pdbx_description
1 polymer ?
#
loop_
_entity_poly.entity_id
_entity_poly.type
_entity_poly.pdbx_seq_one_letter_code
_entity_poly.pdbx_strand_id
1 'polypeptide(L)'
;MKRYEKNLIYEKKLSLWSGYPVKIEDDLDSICQCDVDFIEILMLLENAFLINLVESDKTRQDFTTIKEFIDWIESRPKMTPSFKRFKLTPWP
;
A
#
# COMPACT_ATOMS: atom_id res chain seq x y z
N MET A 1 -19.78 -0.03 1.71
CA MET A 1 -18.97 1.19 1.55
C MET A 1 -18.87 1.49 0.07
N LYS A 2 -19.23 2.70 -0.37
CA LYS A 2 -19.14 3.11 -1.78
C LYS A 2 -17.65 3.27 -2.16
N ARG A 3 -17.29 3.03 -3.43
CA ARG A 3 -15.88 3.12 -3.91
C ARG A 3 -15.22 4.46 -3.54
N TYR A 4 -15.96 5.55 -3.63
CA TYR A 4 -15.52 6.88 -3.22
C TYR A 4 -15.11 6.98 -1.73
N GLU A 5 -15.83 6.34 -0.83
CA GLU A 5 -15.52 6.37 0.61
C GLU A 5 -14.25 5.59 0.93
N LYS A 6 -13.99 4.49 0.21
CA LYS A 6 -12.74 3.75 0.34
C LYS A 6 -11.55 4.53 -0.20
N ASN A 7 -11.73 5.19 -1.34
CA ASN A 7 -10.71 6.03 -1.95
C ASN A 7 -10.18 7.07 -0.95
N LEU A 8 -11.08 7.73 -0.22
CA LEU A 8 -10.74 8.67 0.84
C LEU A 8 -9.88 8.06 1.97
N ILE A 9 -10.06 6.77 2.29
CA ILE A 9 -9.24 6.10 3.31
C ILE A 9 -7.81 5.93 2.79
N TYR A 10 -7.63 5.48 1.55
CA TYR A 10 -6.31 5.34 0.94
C TYR A 10 -5.60 6.69 0.82
N GLU A 11 -6.27 7.71 0.27
CA GLU A 11 -5.73 9.08 0.18
C GLU A 11 -5.26 9.57 1.54
N LYS A 12 -6.07 9.38 2.58
CA LYS A 12 -5.72 9.82 3.95
C LYS A 12 -4.52 9.07 4.51
N LYS A 13 -4.41 7.76 4.28
CA LYS A 13 -3.28 6.94 4.75
C LYS A 13 -1.98 7.32 4.04
N LEU A 14 -2.02 7.46 2.72
CA LEU A 14 -0.86 7.85 1.91
C LEU A 14 -0.45 9.30 2.19
N SER A 15 -1.41 10.20 2.37
CA SER A 15 -1.12 11.60 2.73
C SER A 15 -0.45 11.70 4.11
N LEU A 16 -0.89 10.88 5.07
CA LEU A 16 -0.31 10.86 6.40
C LEU A 16 1.12 10.32 6.39
N TRP A 17 1.40 9.30 5.59
CA TRP A 17 2.74 8.72 5.47
C TRP A 17 3.69 9.64 4.70
N SER A 18 3.27 10.18 3.55
CA SER A 18 4.10 11.05 2.70
C SER A 18 4.29 12.46 3.26
N GLY A 19 3.41 12.91 4.17
CA GLY A 19 3.45 14.25 4.76
C GLY A 19 2.84 15.36 3.90
N TYR A 20 2.19 15.04 2.78
CA TYR A 20 1.51 16.01 1.92
C TYR A 20 0.19 15.45 1.34
N PRO A 21 -0.69 16.28 0.77
CA PRO A 21 -1.97 15.82 0.23
C PRO A 21 -1.79 14.92 -1.01
N VAL A 22 -2.25 13.67 -0.93
CA VAL A 22 -2.19 12.67 -2.00
C VAL A 22 -3.58 12.40 -2.56
N LYS A 23 -3.70 12.31 -3.88
CA LYS A 23 -4.90 11.92 -4.61
C LYS A 23 -4.72 10.61 -5.35
N ILE A 24 -5.81 9.87 -5.54
CA ILE A 24 -5.76 8.57 -6.22
C ILE A 24 -5.40 8.72 -7.70
N GLU A 25 -5.75 9.85 -8.28
CA GLU A 25 -5.43 10.19 -9.66
C GLU A 25 -3.96 10.58 -9.86
N ASP A 26 -3.18 10.74 -8.78
CA ASP A 26 -1.75 11.06 -8.87
C ASP A 26 -0.92 9.85 -9.35
N ASP A 27 0.24 10.16 -9.93
CA ASP A 27 1.24 9.16 -10.30
C ASP A 27 1.83 8.52 -9.04
N LEU A 28 2.14 7.22 -9.09
CA LEU A 28 2.74 6.53 -7.94
C LEU A 28 4.12 7.11 -7.60
N ASP A 29 4.89 7.51 -8.62
CA ASP A 29 6.21 8.13 -8.47
C ASP A 29 6.18 9.48 -7.74
N SER A 30 4.99 10.10 -7.60
CA SER A 30 4.88 11.32 -6.78
C SER A 30 5.22 11.04 -5.32
N ILE A 31 4.74 9.91 -4.77
CA ILE A 31 4.91 9.51 -3.36
C ILE A 31 5.98 8.43 -3.16
N CYS A 32 6.36 7.71 -4.20
CA CYS A 32 7.18 6.50 -4.11
C CYS A 32 8.44 6.64 -4.98
N GLN A 33 9.52 7.17 -4.40
CA GLN A 33 10.73 7.53 -5.15
C GLN A 33 11.75 6.39 -5.20
N CYS A 34 11.73 5.50 -4.22
CA CYS A 34 12.63 4.36 -4.12
C CYS A 34 11.94 3.08 -3.65
N ASP A 35 12.68 1.96 -3.68
CA ASP A 35 12.15 0.66 -3.26
C ASP A 35 11.84 0.61 -1.76
N VAL A 36 12.54 1.42 -0.95
CA VAL A 36 12.25 1.53 0.48
C VAL A 36 10.87 2.15 0.70
N ASP A 37 10.55 3.24 0.01
CA ASP A 37 9.22 3.88 0.04
C ASP A 37 8.13 2.87 -0.35
N PHE A 38 8.38 2.11 -1.41
CA PHE A 38 7.44 1.10 -1.88
C PHE A 38 7.16 0.06 -0.79
N ILE A 39 8.21 -0.49 -0.17
CA ILE A 39 8.07 -1.48 0.91
C ILE A 39 7.33 -0.86 2.11
N GLU A 40 7.64 0.37 2.50
CA GLU A 40 6.96 1.04 3.60
C GLU A 40 5.46 1.25 3.32
N ILE A 41 5.12 1.67 2.10
CA ILE A 41 3.72 1.82 1.67
C ILE A 41 3.01 0.46 1.69
N LEU A 42 3.66 -0.62 1.21
CA LEU A 42 3.11 -1.97 1.30
C LEU A 42 2.83 -2.33 2.76
N MET A 43 3.80 -2.17 3.66
CA MET A 43 3.64 -2.47 5.09
C MET A 43 2.53 -1.63 5.75
N LEU A 44 2.43 -0.34 5.41
CA LEU A 44 1.39 0.56 5.90
C LEU A 44 0.00 0.04 5.55
N LEU A 45 -0.21 -0.32 4.28
CA LEU A 45 -1.51 -0.75 3.76
C LEU A 45 -1.82 -2.19 4.18
N GLU A 46 -0.80 -3.05 4.24
CA GLU A 46 -0.89 -4.42 4.76
C GLU A 46 -1.47 -4.42 6.19
N ASN A 47 -0.91 -3.58 7.05
CA ASN A 47 -1.37 -3.47 8.44
C ASN A 47 -2.74 -2.76 8.56
N ALA A 48 -3.01 -1.75 7.70
CA ALA A 48 -4.26 -1.01 7.73
C ALA A 48 -5.47 -1.85 7.27
N PHE A 49 -5.27 -2.74 6.30
CA PHE A 49 -6.35 -3.49 5.66
C PHE A 49 -6.33 -4.98 5.94
N LEU A 50 -5.33 -5.49 6.67
CA LEU A 50 -5.17 -6.90 7.01
C LEU A 50 -5.23 -7.78 5.75
N ILE A 51 -4.34 -7.49 4.81
CA ILE A 51 -4.14 -8.17 3.52
C ILE A 51 -2.69 -8.63 3.44
N ASN A 52 -2.27 -9.42 2.43
CA ASN A 52 -0.85 -9.79 2.27
C ASN A 52 -0.31 -9.10 1.02
N LEU A 53 0.66 -8.20 1.19
CA LEU A 53 1.22 -7.39 0.11
C LEU A 53 2.71 -7.63 -0.08
N VAL A 54 3.48 -7.71 1.02
CA VAL A 54 4.94 -7.78 0.99
C VAL A 54 5.45 -9.08 0.37
N GLU A 55 4.70 -10.18 0.49
CA GLU A 55 5.07 -11.47 -0.11
C GLU A 55 4.71 -11.58 -1.61
N SER A 56 4.18 -10.51 -2.24
CA SER A 56 3.82 -10.55 -3.65
C SER A 56 5.02 -10.35 -4.57
N ASP A 57 4.99 -10.99 -5.74
CA ASP A 57 5.96 -10.83 -6.85
C ASP A 57 5.92 -9.45 -7.54
N LYS A 58 5.16 -8.49 -6.99
CA LYS A 58 4.89 -7.19 -7.61
C LYS A 58 5.92 -6.17 -7.15
N THR A 59 6.38 -5.37 -8.09
CA THR A 59 7.38 -4.32 -7.89
C THR A 59 6.77 -2.95 -8.15
N ARG A 60 7.45 -1.88 -7.75
CA ARG A 60 7.01 -0.50 -8.02
C ARG A 60 6.74 -0.24 -9.50
N GLN A 61 7.57 -0.79 -10.39
CA GLN A 61 7.50 -0.57 -11.84
C GLN A 61 6.24 -1.16 -12.51
N ASP A 62 5.53 -2.04 -11.81
CA ASP A 62 4.27 -2.62 -12.30
C ASP A 62 3.10 -1.62 -12.29
N PHE A 63 3.26 -0.46 -11.64
CA PHE A 63 2.18 0.50 -11.40
C PHE A 63 2.59 1.89 -11.86
N THR A 64 1.76 2.53 -12.68
CA THR A 64 2.00 3.91 -13.14
C THR A 64 1.32 4.91 -12.20
N THR A 65 0.08 4.60 -11.82
CA THR A 65 -0.77 5.49 -11.00
C THR A 65 -1.07 4.89 -9.64
N ILE A 66 -1.36 5.75 -8.66
CA ILE A 66 -1.82 5.31 -7.33
C ILE A 66 -3.11 4.49 -7.45
N LYS A 67 -3.98 4.84 -8.40
CA LYS A 67 -5.20 4.09 -8.69
C LYS A 67 -4.94 2.64 -9.09
N GLU A 68 -4.02 2.39 -10.02
CA GLU A 68 -3.68 1.03 -10.45
C GLU A 68 -3.13 0.21 -9.29
N PHE A 69 -2.28 0.82 -8.48
CA PHE A 69 -1.73 0.23 -7.27
C PHE A 69 -2.83 -0.14 -6.26
N ILE A 70 -3.76 0.78 -5.97
CA ILE A 70 -4.88 0.53 -5.06
C ILE A 70 -5.82 -0.54 -5.61
N ASP A 71 -6.15 -0.51 -6.91
CA ASP A 71 -7.01 -1.52 -7.53
C ASP A 71 -6.36 -2.92 -7.42
N TRP A 72 -5.04 -3.00 -7.56
CA TRP A 72 -4.28 -4.23 -7.30
C TRP A 72 -4.35 -4.67 -5.83
N ILE A 73 -4.20 -3.74 -4.88
CA ILE A 73 -4.34 -4.02 -3.44
C ILE A 73 -5.73 -4.57 -3.12
N GLU A 74 -6.80 -3.95 -3.64
CA GLU A 74 -8.18 -4.39 -3.42
C GLU A 74 -8.48 -5.76 -4.04
N SER A 75 -7.72 -6.16 -5.06
CA SER A 75 -7.82 -7.50 -5.65
C SER A 75 -7.21 -8.60 -4.77
N ARG A 76 -6.42 -8.25 -3.75
CA ARG A 76 -5.75 -9.23 -2.89
C ARG A 76 -6.73 -9.85 -1.87
N PRO A 77 -6.58 -11.15 -1.57
CA PRO A 77 -7.35 -11.78 -0.51
C PRO A 77 -6.99 -11.16 0.86
N LYS A 78 -7.98 -11.06 1.74
CA LYS A 78 -7.75 -10.67 3.15
C LYS A 78 -6.92 -11.72 3.86
N MET A 79 -6.12 -11.28 4.83
CA MET A 79 -5.37 -12.17 5.73
C MET A 79 -6.32 -13.14 6.43
N THR A 80 -5.91 -14.40 6.47
CA THR A 80 -6.54 -15.43 7.27
C THR A 80 -5.91 -15.50 8.67
N PRO A 81 -6.59 -16.08 9.68
CA PRO A 81 -6.11 -16.11 11.06
C PRO A 81 -4.76 -16.82 11.28
N SER A 82 -4.31 -17.65 10.34
CA SER A 82 -3.03 -18.37 10.39
C SER A 82 -1.83 -17.52 9.97
N PHE A 83 -2.01 -16.22 9.72
CA PHE A 83 -0.96 -15.36 9.19
C PHE A 83 0.02 -14.87 10.25
N LYS A 84 1.32 -15.01 9.97
CA LYS A 84 2.41 -14.38 10.75
C LYS A 84 2.71 -13.03 10.11
N ARG A 85 2.43 -11.93 10.83
CA ARG A 85 2.90 -10.59 10.43
C ARG A 85 4.37 -10.63 10.08
N PHE A 86 4.74 -10.01 8.96
CA PHE A 86 6.14 -9.75 8.65
C PHE A 86 6.72 -8.91 9.80
N LYS A 87 7.73 -9.48 10.46
CA LYS A 87 8.52 -8.78 11.49
C LYS A 87 9.92 -8.62 10.92
N LEU A 88 10.38 -7.38 10.84
CA LEU A 88 11.81 -7.13 10.70
C LEU A 88 12.47 -7.74 11.95
N THR A 89 13.16 -8.86 11.78
CA THR A 89 14.04 -9.37 12.81
C THR A 89 15.13 -8.32 13.00
N PRO A 90 15.32 -7.76 14.21
CA PRO A 90 16.47 -6.91 14.46
C PRO A 90 17.74 -7.71 14.13
N TRP A 91 18.64 -7.11 13.36
CA TRP A 91 19.96 -7.69 13.12
C TRP A 91 20.69 -7.84 14.47
N PRO A 92 21.43 -8.94 14.68
CA PRO A 92 22.16 -9.19 15.92
C PRO A 92 23.22 -8.12 16.22
#